data_AF-A0A7Y7X9Z7-F1
#
_entry.id   AF-A0A7Y7X9Z7-F1
#
_cell.length_a   1.000
_cell.length_b   1.000
_cell.length_c   1.000
_cell.angle_alpha   90.00
_cell.angle_beta   90.00
_cell.angle_gamma   90.00
#
_symmetry.space_group_name_H-M   'P 1'
#
loop_
_entity.id
_entity.type
_entity.pdbx_description
1 polymer ?
#
loop_
_entity_poly.entity_id
_entity_poly.type
_entity_poly.pdbx_seq_one_letter_code
_entity_poly.pdbx_strand_id
1 'polypeptide(L)'
;MRPLGFVGTSRLQMARDRLPSVVSRWYGQWCMADGQGACEVKCMALDGAVEQSPAPPWQKARAGAGSISLAGDWQTLVFGPFSREMPLDETAQHLLCEAQRTLIGDVLEALGQGSISSLETAPSGPSGGLLNAQVLLEICVGQASVLLLLDAILLNVALTPWAPREPLVERKQALGKAKVKLSVRLPLASLSIGEMNDLHPGDTLRSRGLLTDPVSLQIDEGPVVAGGYLARQQGHLAVQLISIG
;
A
#
# COMPACT_ATOMS: atom_id res chain seq x y z
N MET A 1 -13.78 10.53 -9.63
CA MET A 1 -12.76 9.47 -9.41
C MET A 1 -11.52 10.11 -8.80
N ARG A 2 -11.13 9.73 -7.58
CA ARG A 2 -9.88 10.18 -6.95
C ARG A 2 -8.73 9.31 -7.48
N PRO A 3 -7.60 9.87 -7.93
CA PRO A 3 -6.44 9.05 -8.25
C PRO A 3 -5.87 8.44 -6.96
N LEU A 4 -5.59 7.15 -6.99
CA LEU A 4 -5.04 6.43 -5.85
C LEU A 4 -3.51 6.53 -5.90
N GLY A 5 -2.93 7.32 -5.01
CA GLY A 5 -1.50 7.27 -4.74
C GLY A 5 -1.17 5.98 -3.99
N PHE A 6 -0.94 4.87 -4.69
CA PHE A 6 -0.57 3.61 -4.05
C PHE A 6 0.91 3.58 -3.66
N VAL A 7 1.18 3.30 -2.38
CA VAL A 7 2.51 2.85 -1.95
C VAL A 7 2.63 1.36 -2.30
N GLY A 8 3.48 1.03 -3.28
CA GLY A 8 3.77 -0.37 -3.60
C GLY A 8 4.33 -1.12 -2.39
N THR A 9 4.01 -2.41 -2.28
CA THR A 9 4.41 -3.28 -1.15
C THR A 9 5.92 -3.26 -0.89
N SER A 10 6.75 -3.19 -1.94
CA SER A 10 8.21 -3.12 -1.80
C SER A 10 8.70 -1.85 -1.10
N ARG A 11 8.07 -0.69 -1.38
CA ARG A 11 8.40 0.59 -0.74
C ARG A 11 8.03 0.57 0.74
N LEU A 12 6.83 0.07 1.05
CA LEU A 12 6.36 -0.01 2.42
C LEU A 12 7.19 -1.01 3.24
N GLN A 13 7.55 -2.15 2.64
CA GLN A 13 8.41 -3.14 3.29
C GLN A 13 9.80 -2.56 3.58
N MET A 14 10.42 -1.90 2.60
CA MET A 14 11.72 -1.26 2.82
C MET A 14 11.67 -0.20 3.93
N ALA A 15 10.61 0.62 3.95
CA ALA A 15 10.42 1.61 5.00
C ALA A 15 10.27 0.95 6.39
N ARG A 16 9.50 -0.14 6.48
CA ARG A 16 9.34 -0.94 7.72
C ARG A 16 10.64 -1.57 8.19
N ASP A 17 11.49 -2.00 7.27
CA ASP A 17 12.73 -2.69 7.63
C ASP A 17 13.83 -1.71 8.06
N ARG A 18 13.91 -0.52 7.43
CA ARG A 18 15.00 0.44 7.66
C ARG A 18 14.68 1.51 8.70
N LEU A 19 13.53 2.17 8.57
CA LEU A 19 13.24 3.39 9.32
C LEU A 19 13.17 3.20 10.84
N PRO A 20 12.62 2.08 11.39
CA PRO A 20 12.58 1.89 12.83
C PRO A 20 13.95 1.96 13.52
N SER A 21 14.96 1.30 12.96
CA SER A 21 16.32 1.34 13.53
C SER A 21 16.93 2.74 13.57
N VAL A 22 16.63 3.56 12.57
CA VAL A 22 17.12 4.95 12.46
C VAL A 22 16.48 5.80 13.55
N VAL A 23 15.15 5.68 13.69
CA VAL A 23 14.39 6.37 14.73
C VAL A 23 14.83 5.94 16.13
N SER A 24 15.01 4.64 16.37
CA SER A 24 15.45 4.15 17.68
C SER A 24 16.84 4.67 18.06
N ARG A 25 17.75 4.77 17.08
CA ARG A 25 19.08 5.35 17.29
C ARG A 25 19.00 6.84 17.59
N TRP A 26 18.21 7.59 16.81
CA TRP A 26 17.97 9.01 17.05
C TRP A 26 17.36 9.26 18.44
N TYR A 27 16.38 8.44 18.83
CA TYR A 27 15.73 8.50 20.14
C TYR A 27 16.76 8.36 21.27
N GLY A 28 17.66 7.39 21.18
CA GLY A 28 18.70 7.17 22.19
C GLY A 28 19.73 8.30 22.31
N GLN A 29 19.83 9.20 21.32
CA GLN A 29 20.74 10.34 21.34
C GLN A 29 20.07 11.61 21.85
N TRP A 30 18.81 11.82 21.46
CA TRP A 30 18.12 13.10 21.66
C TRP A 30 17.13 13.10 22.81
N CYS A 31 16.53 11.96 23.15
CA CYS A 31 15.45 11.89 24.11
C CYS A 31 15.96 11.51 25.50
N MET A 32 15.45 12.20 26.53
CA MET A 32 15.68 11.83 27.92
C MET A 32 14.86 10.58 28.24
N ALA A 33 15.55 9.43 28.35
CA ALA A 33 14.90 8.17 28.69
C ALA A 33 14.32 8.24 30.12
N ASP A 34 13.05 7.89 30.28
CA ASP A 34 12.36 7.82 31.57
C ASP A 34 12.46 6.44 32.24
N GLY A 35 13.17 5.50 31.59
CA GLY A 35 13.29 4.12 32.04
C GLY A 35 11.98 3.32 31.98
N GLN A 36 10.87 3.88 31.51
CA GLN A 36 9.54 3.27 31.52
C GLN A 36 8.88 3.15 30.13
N GLY A 37 9.32 3.90 29.12
CA GLY A 37 8.81 3.82 27.76
C GLY A 37 9.78 3.18 26.77
N ALA A 38 9.40 2.05 26.15
CA ALA A 38 10.06 1.60 24.93
C ALA A 38 9.63 2.50 23.76
N CYS A 39 10.57 2.90 22.91
CA CYS A 39 10.27 3.59 21.66
C CYS A 39 9.66 2.59 20.66
N GLU A 40 8.37 2.72 20.38
CA GLU A 40 7.66 1.95 19.36
C GLU A 40 7.56 2.75 18.07
N VAL A 41 7.91 2.13 16.94
CA VAL A 41 7.85 2.77 15.62
C VAL A 41 6.94 1.96 14.72
N LYS A 42 5.85 2.58 14.27
CA LYS A 42 4.86 1.99 13.36
C LYS A 42 5.01 2.62 11.98
N CYS A 43 5.11 1.80 10.94
CA CYS A 43 5.19 2.27 9.56
C CYS A 43 4.02 1.72 8.73
N MET A 44 3.24 2.63 8.14
CA MET A 44 2.03 2.33 7.39
C MET A 44 1.93 3.16 6.11
N ALA A 45 1.27 2.62 5.10
CA ALA A 45 0.86 3.42 3.94
C ALA A 45 -0.30 4.33 4.37
N LEU A 46 -0.31 5.57 3.90
CA LEU A 46 -1.40 6.48 4.19
C LEU A 46 -2.55 6.27 3.19
N ASP A 47 -3.50 5.40 3.56
CA ASP A 47 -4.71 5.12 2.77
C ASP A 47 -5.83 6.09 3.18
N GLY A 48 -5.73 7.35 2.72
CA GLY A 48 -6.77 8.35 2.96
C GLY A 48 -6.52 9.27 4.16
N ALA A 49 -7.43 10.23 4.32
CA ALA A 49 -7.26 11.40 5.18
C ALA A 49 -7.03 10.98 6.65
N VAL A 50 -5.89 11.37 7.20
CA VAL A 50 -5.72 11.47 8.66
C VAL A 50 -6.83 12.41 9.15
N GLU A 51 -7.82 11.89 9.87
CA GLU A 51 -8.79 12.72 10.58
C GLU A 51 -8.02 13.50 11.66
N GLN A 52 -7.73 14.77 11.36
CA GLN A 52 -6.97 15.65 12.22
C GLN A 52 -7.90 16.23 13.30
N SER A 53 -7.96 15.58 14.46
CA SER A 53 -8.08 16.28 15.75
C SER A 53 -6.90 17.28 15.86
N PRO A 54 -7.04 18.48 16.46
CA PRO A 54 -6.20 19.64 16.13
C PRO A 54 -4.72 19.27 16.13
N ALA A 55 -4.17 19.11 14.92
CA ALA A 55 -2.83 18.60 14.75
C ALA A 55 -1.84 19.72 15.13
N PRO A 56 -0.78 19.41 15.89
CA PRO A 56 0.31 20.35 16.12
C PRO A 56 0.86 20.90 14.80
N PRO A 57 1.48 22.10 14.80
CA PRO A 57 1.95 22.75 13.58
C PRO A 57 2.90 21.81 12.83
N TRP A 58 2.55 21.51 11.57
CA TRP A 58 3.38 20.69 10.72
C TRP A 58 4.63 21.46 10.34
N GLN A 59 5.76 20.77 10.31
CA GLN A 59 6.97 21.26 9.67
C GLN A 59 7.27 20.40 8.45
N LYS A 60 7.89 21.01 7.43
CA LYS A 60 8.15 20.37 6.16
C LYS A 60 9.58 20.66 5.70
N ALA A 61 10.22 19.64 5.14
CA ALA A 61 11.47 19.77 4.40
C ALA A 61 11.32 19.13 3.01
N ARG A 62 12.05 19.67 2.03
CA ARG A 62 12.14 19.11 0.68
C ARG A 62 13.49 18.43 0.49
N ALA A 63 13.47 17.23 -0.08
CA ALA A 63 14.66 16.45 -0.37
C ALA A 63 14.54 15.87 -1.79
N GLY A 64 15.39 16.35 -2.71
CA GLY A 64 15.34 15.94 -4.11
C GLY A 64 13.96 16.13 -4.74
N ALA A 65 13.36 15.04 -5.22
CA ALA A 65 12.05 15.04 -5.87
C ALA A 65 10.85 14.87 -4.92
N GLY A 66 11.08 14.73 -3.61
CA GLY A 66 10.04 14.49 -2.63
C GLY A 66 10.11 15.43 -1.42
N SER A 67 9.14 15.28 -0.53
CA SER A 67 9.10 15.99 0.73
C SER A 67 8.85 15.06 1.91
N ILE A 68 9.32 15.54 3.05
CA ILE A 68 9.14 14.92 4.36
C ILE A 68 8.49 15.97 5.27
N SER A 69 7.45 15.57 5.98
CA SER A 69 6.73 16.45 6.91
C SER A 69 6.64 15.78 8.27
N LEU A 70 6.64 16.58 9.33
CA LEU A 70 6.56 16.09 10.70
C LEU A 70 5.58 16.92 11.53
N ALA A 71 4.93 16.26 12.49
CA ALA A 71 4.04 16.89 13.47
C ALA A 71 3.96 16.03 14.73
N GLY A 72 3.85 16.65 15.90
CA GLY A 72 3.62 15.92 17.15
C GLY A 72 4.00 16.75 18.37
N ASP A 73 3.88 16.13 19.54
CA ASP A 73 4.33 16.70 20.80
C ASP A 73 5.83 16.44 21.00
N TRP A 74 6.65 17.28 20.37
CA TRP A 74 8.11 17.19 20.42
C TRP A 74 8.68 17.47 21.81
N GLN A 75 8.03 18.33 22.59
CA GLN A 75 8.50 18.68 23.93
C GLN A 75 8.39 17.46 24.86
N THR A 76 7.25 16.77 24.84
CA THR A 76 7.09 15.53 25.60
C THR A 76 7.96 14.41 25.05
N LEU A 77 8.17 14.33 23.73
CA LEU A 77 9.03 13.29 23.16
C LEU A 77 10.51 13.45 23.60
N VAL A 78 11.06 14.67 23.50
CA VAL A 78 12.50 14.93 23.74
C VAL A 78 12.81 15.00 25.24
N PHE A 79 11.98 15.68 26.03
CA PHE A 79 12.24 15.91 27.46
C PHE A 79 11.53 14.93 28.39
N GLY A 80 10.61 14.11 27.87
CA GLY A 80 9.91 13.08 28.63
C GLY A 80 9.25 13.64 29.90
N PRO A 81 9.59 13.12 31.10
CA PRO A 81 8.98 13.52 32.36
C PRO A 81 9.28 14.98 32.74
N PHE A 82 10.37 15.56 32.21
CA PHE A 82 10.78 16.93 32.49
C PHE A 82 10.12 17.96 31.57
N SER A 83 9.21 17.55 30.67
CA SER A 83 8.59 18.44 29.68
C SER A 83 7.91 19.66 30.31
N ARG A 84 7.30 19.50 31.49
CA ARG A 84 6.62 20.58 32.24
C ARG A 84 7.56 21.51 33.00
N GLU A 85 8.78 21.07 33.25
CA GLU A 85 9.81 21.81 34.01
C GLU A 85 10.79 22.54 33.09
N MET A 86 10.63 22.38 31.77
CA MET A 86 11.52 22.94 30.77
C MET A 86 11.42 24.49 30.74
N PRO A 87 12.55 25.21 30.81
CA PRO A 87 12.55 26.66 30.65
C PRO A 87 12.10 27.03 29.24
N LEU A 88 11.12 27.92 29.10
CA LEU A 88 10.63 28.44 27.81
C LEU A 88 11.60 29.49 27.23
N ASP A 89 12.88 29.13 27.10
CA ASP A 89 13.94 29.99 26.58
C ASP A 89 14.38 29.61 25.16
N GLU A 90 15.26 30.43 24.58
CA GLU A 90 15.80 30.21 23.23
C GLU A 90 16.61 28.90 23.13
N THR A 91 17.25 28.48 24.22
CA THR A 91 18.11 27.28 24.23
C THR A 91 17.27 26.03 24.07
N ALA A 92 16.18 25.93 24.83
CA ALA A 92 15.27 24.80 24.75
C ALA A 92 14.54 24.73 23.41
N GLN A 93 14.13 25.88 22.86
CA GLN A 93 13.58 25.95 21.50
C GLN A 93 14.60 25.53 20.44
N HIS A 94 15.87 25.94 20.60
CA HIS A 94 16.95 25.55 19.70
C HIS A 94 17.19 24.03 19.73
N LEU A 95 17.22 23.41 20.91
CA LEU A 95 17.35 21.96 21.07
C LEU A 95 16.21 21.21 20.37
N LEU A 96 14.96 21.67 20.50
CA LEU A 96 13.82 21.06 19.81
C LEU A 96 13.96 21.17 18.28
N CYS A 97 14.37 22.34 17.78
CA CYS A 97 14.60 22.54 16.35
C CYS A 97 15.70 21.61 15.80
N GLU A 98 16.81 21.46 16.53
CA GLU A 98 17.92 20.61 16.13
C GLU A 98 17.58 19.11 16.23
N ALA A 99 16.78 18.71 17.23
CA ALA A 99 16.26 17.35 17.34
C ALA A 99 15.37 17.00 16.14
N GLN A 100 14.47 17.90 15.73
CA GLN A 100 13.62 17.74 14.55
C GLN A 100 14.44 17.64 13.26
N ARG A 101 15.43 18.53 13.10
CA ARG A 101 16.33 18.57 11.93
C ARG A 101 17.15 17.30 11.79
N THR A 102 17.73 16.83 12.89
CA THR A 102 18.53 15.60 12.89
C THR A 102 17.68 14.37 12.61
N LEU A 103 16.44 14.28 13.12
CA LEU A 103 15.56 13.16 12.75
C LEU A 103 15.32 13.12 11.23
N ILE A 104 15.00 14.27 10.63
CA ILE A 104 14.82 14.34 9.18
C ILE A 104 16.11 13.97 8.45
N GLY A 105 17.25 14.51 8.89
CA GLY A 105 18.56 14.23 8.31
C GLY A 105 18.87 12.74 8.30
N ASP A 106 18.79 12.10 9.47
CA ASP A 106 19.03 10.67 9.67
C ASP A 106 18.09 9.79 8.81
N VAL A 107 16.80 10.13 8.76
CA VAL A 107 15.81 9.42 7.94
C VAL A 107 16.15 9.54 6.45
N LEU A 108 16.49 10.75 5.98
CA LEU A 108 16.83 10.97 4.58
C LEU A 108 18.13 10.30 4.19
N GLU A 109 19.14 10.35 5.05
CA GLU A 109 20.43 9.66 4.83
C GLU A 109 20.22 8.14 4.71
N ALA A 110 19.41 7.55 5.59
CA ALA A 110 19.08 6.12 5.52
C ALA A 110 18.33 5.72 4.24
N LEU A 111 17.64 6.68 3.62
CA LEU A 111 16.97 6.55 2.34
C LEU A 111 17.88 6.87 1.13
N GLY A 112 19.15 7.21 1.36
CA GLY A 112 20.11 7.59 0.32
C GLY A 112 19.83 8.95 -0.29
N GLN A 113 19.09 9.81 0.39
CA GLN A 113 18.82 11.18 -0.03
C GLN A 113 19.91 12.12 0.49
N GLY A 114 20.11 13.25 -0.22
CA GLY A 114 21.01 14.30 0.22
C GLY A 114 20.44 15.10 1.40
N SER A 115 21.30 15.90 2.04
CA SER A 115 20.93 16.78 3.15
C SER A 115 19.86 17.81 2.76
N ILE A 116 19.03 18.19 3.73
CA ILE A 116 18.04 19.26 3.58
C ILE A 116 18.64 20.64 3.82
N SER A 117 18.12 21.65 3.13
CA SER A 117 18.57 23.04 3.27
C SER A 117 17.83 23.80 4.37
N SER A 118 16.55 23.48 4.63
CA SER A 118 15.72 24.18 5.60
C SER A 118 14.50 23.35 6.03
N LEU A 119 14.00 23.65 7.23
CA LEU A 119 12.70 23.25 7.74
C LEU A 119 11.77 24.45 7.64
N GLU A 120 10.60 24.28 7.05
CA GLU A 120 9.59 25.33 6.89
C GLU A 120 8.32 24.96 7.65
N THR A 121 7.70 25.93 8.33
CA THR A 121 6.39 25.75 8.95
C THR A 121 5.32 25.61 7.87
N ALA A 122 4.58 24.51 7.89
CA ALA A 122 3.49 24.23 6.97
C ALA A 122 2.13 24.59 7.62
N PRO A 123 1.35 25.51 7.02
CA PRO A 123 0.11 26.03 7.63
C PRO A 123 -1.07 25.04 7.63
N SER A 124 -0.92 23.89 6.99
CA SER A 124 -1.95 22.84 6.94
C SER A 124 -1.22 21.50 6.88
N GLY A 125 -1.82 20.45 7.47
CA GLY A 125 -1.31 19.09 7.34
C GLY A 125 -1.07 18.68 5.88
N PRO A 126 -0.41 17.53 5.65
CA PRO A 126 -0.01 17.08 4.32
C PRO A 126 -1.14 17.31 3.31
N SER A 127 -0.97 18.29 2.43
CA SER A 127 -1.84 18.45 1.29
C SER A 127 -1.53 17.27 0.39
N GLY A 128 -2.25 16.17 0.58
CA GLY A 128 -2.25 15.03 -0.31
C GLY A 128 -2.68 15.56 -1.66
N GLY A 129 -1.71 15.95 -2.49
CA GLY A 129 -1.94 16.16 -3.90
C GLY A 129 -2.66 14.91 -4.39
N LEU A 130 -3.65 15.09 -5.27
CA LEU A 130 -4.56 14.03 -5.75
C LEU A 130 -3.88 12.74 -6.25
N LEU A 131 -2.55 12.67 -6.34
CA LEU A 131 -1.73 11.57 -6.85
C LEU A 131 -0.55 11.17 -5.94
N ASN A 132 -0.34 11.79 -4.77
CA ASN A 132 0.86 11.56 -3.98
C ASN A 132 0.70 10.34 -3.07
N ALA A 133 1.40 9.25 -3.41
CA ALA A 133 1.58 8.11 -2.52
C ALA A 133 2.48 8.53 -1.35
N GLN A 134 1.98 8.39 -0.12
CA GLN A 134 2.70 8.78 1.09
C GLN A 134 2.81 7.62 2.08
N VAL A 135 3.95 7.56 2.76
CA VAL A 135 4.18 6.64 3.87
C VAL A 135 4.12 7.44 5.16
N LEU A 136 3.35 6.94 6.13
CA LEU A 136 3.29 7.46 7.48
C LEU A 136 4.16 6.60 8.41
N LEU A 137 5.04 7.27 9.13
CA LEU A 137 5.79 6.73 10.24
C LEU A 137 5.24 7.37 11.51
N GLU A 138 4.66 6.56 12.39
CA GLU A 138 4.21 6.98 13.72
C GLU A 138 5.24 6.50 14.73
N ILE A 139 5.78 7.45 15.50
CA ILE A 139 6.78 7.22 16.54
C ILE A 139 6.07 7.43 17.87
N CYS A 140 5.93 6.37 18.65
CA CYS A 140 5.28 6.39 19.96
C CYS A 140 6.31 6.17 21.07
N VAL A 141 6.29 7.03 22.09
CA VAL A 141 7.09 6.87 23.31
C VAL A 141 6.19 7.15 24.50
N GLY A 142 5.79 6.11 25.22
CA GLY A 142 4.79 6.23 26.28
C GLY A 142 3.47 6.79 25.74
N GLN A 143 3.10 8.00 26.17
CA GLN A 143 1.91 8.71 25.68
C GLN A 143 2.21 9.76 24.59
N ALA A 144 3.47 10.03 24.30
CA ALA A 144 3.85 10.97 23.24
C ALA A 144 3.82 10.27 21.88
N SER A 145 3.30 10.97 20.87
CA SER A 145 3.40 10.53 19.48
C SER A 145 3.88 11.66 18.57
N VAL A 146 4.78 11.28 17.65
CA VAL A 146 5.22 12.11 16.53
C VAL A 146 4.92 11.37 15.24
N LEU A 147 4.33 12.08 14.30
CA LEU A 147 4.00 11.63 12.97
C LEU A 147 5.02 12.19 11.99
N LEU A 148 5.52 11.32 11.11
CA LEU A 148 6.43 11.68 10.05
C LEU A 148 5.89 11.11 8.74
N LEU A 149 5.66 11.99 7.78
CA LEU A 149 5.12 11.67 6.47
C LEU A 149 6.19 11.81 5.42
N LEU A 150 6.33 10.77 4.59
CA LEU A 150 7.29 10.73 3.51
C LEU A 150 6.57 10.56 2.17
N ASP A 151 6.93 11.37 1.19
CA ASP A 151 6.54 11.09 -0.19
C ASP A 151 7.23 9.80 -0.66
N ALA A 152 6.46 8.87 -1.23
CA ALA A 152 6.96 7.55 -1.61
C ALA A 152 8.09 7.60 -2.67
N ILE A 153 8.26 8.73 -3.35
CA ILE A 153 9.36 8.96 -4.29
C ILE A 153 10.73 8.97 -3.59
N LEU A 154 10.80 9.38 -2.32
CA LEU A 154 12.03 9.37 -1.52
C LEU A 154 12.56 7.94 -1.29
N LEU A 155 11.67 6.97 -1.30
CA LEU A 155 11.98 5.55 -1.10
C LEU A 155 12.62 4.91 -2.35
N ASN A 156 12.50 5.55 -3.52
CA ASN A 156 12.95 4.96 -4.78
C ASN A 156 14.48 4.84 -4.88
N VAL A 157 15.23 5.74 -4.25
CA VAL A 157 16.70 5.71 -4.30
C VAL A 157 17.26 4.56 -3.46
N ALA A 158 16.66 4.30 -2.29
CA ALA A 158 17.02 3.19 -1.42
C ALA A 158 16.58 1.82 -1.97
N LEU A 159 15.57 1.79 -2.85
CA LEU A 159 15.21 0.57 -3.57
C LEU A 159 16.29 0.30 -4.61
N THR A 160 16.92 -0.88 -4.53
CA THR A 160 17.83 -1.37 -5.57
C THR A 160 17.14 -1.19 -6.92
N PRO A 161 17.78 -0.61 -7.95
CA PRO A 161 17.16 -0.43 -9.24
C PRO A 161 16.66 -1.79 -9.70
N TRP A 162 15.33 -1.95 -9.70
CA TRP A 162 14.69 -3.14 -10.24
C TRP A 162 15.25 -3.26 -11.65
N ALA A 163 15.82 -4.42 -11.97
CA ALA A 163 16.38 -4.70 -13.30
C ALA A 163 15.47 -4.06 -14.35
N PRO A 164 16.04 -3.33 -15.34
CA PRO A 164 15.29 -2.49 -16.25
C PRO A 164 14.08 -3.27 -16.72
N ARG A 165 12.89 -2.80 -16.30
CA ARG A 165 11.64 -3.46 -16.68
C ARG A 165 11.63 -3.44 -18.19
N GLU A 166 11.57 -4.61 -18.81
CA GLU A 166 11.44 -4.69 -20.26
C GLU A 166 10.32 -3.74 -20.67
N PRO A 167 10.58 -2.80 -21.60
CA PRO A 167 9.56 -1.87 -22.04
C PRO A 167 8.35 -2.68 -22.48
N LEU A 168 7.17 -2.30 -22.01
CA LEU A 168 5.92 -2.91 -22.44
C LEU A 168 5.67 -2.46 -23.89
N VAL A 169 6.26 -3.18 -24.85
CA VAL A 169 6.16 -2.85 -26.28
C VAL A 169 4.77 -3.24 -26.81
N GLU A 170 4.20 -4.33 -26.31
CA GLU A 170 2.90 -4.82 -26.76
C GLU A 170 2.01 -5.29 -25.60
N ARG A 171 0.69 -5.03 -25.70
CA ARG A 171 -0.32 -5.50 -24.74
C ARG A 171 -0.27 -7.02 -24.52
N LYS A 172 0.07 -7.78 -25.58
CA LYS A 172 0.25 -9.24 -25.53
C LYS A 172 1.39 -9.67 -24.60
N GLN A 173 2.45 -8.87 -24.49
CA GLN A 173 3.59 -9.16 -23.60
C GLN A 173 3.23 -8.86 -22.13
N ALA A 174 2.45 -7.79 -21.89
CA ALA A 174 1.96 -7.44 -20.56
C ALA A 174 0.99 -8.48 -19.98
N LEU A 175 0.11 -9.03 -20.83
CA LEU A 175 -0.97 -9.95 -20.42
C LEU A 175 -0.69 -11.41 -20.76
N GLY A 176 0.36 -11.73 -21.52
CA GLY A 176 0.60 -13.07 -22.07
C GLY A 176 0.86 -14.17 -21.03
N LYS A 177 1.20 -13.78 -19.80
CA LYS A 177 1.33 -14.71 -18.65
C LYS A 177 0.07 -14.77 -17.77
N ALA A 178 -0.92 -13.92 -18.01
CA ALA A 178 -2.17 -13.94 -17.25
C ALA A 178 -2.93 -15.22 -17.58
N LYS A 179 -3.20 -16.03 -16.55
CA LYS A 179 -4.01 -17.24 -16.69
C LYS A 179 -5.46 -16.86 -16.46
N VAL A 180 -6.33 -17.22 -17.41
CA VAL A 180 -7.77 -17.05 -17.28
C VAL A 180 -8.40 -18.43 -17.23
N LYS A 181 -9.27 -18.65 -16.25
CA LYS A 181 -10.05 -19.88 -16.17
C LYS A 181 -11.28 -19.73 -17.08
N LEU A 182 -11.38 -20.59 -18.08
CA LEU A 182 -12.56 -20.70 -18.93
C LEU A 182 -13.42 -21.86 -18.42
N SER A 183 -14.70 -21.57 -18.20
CA SER A 183 -15.71 -22.56 -17.86
C SER A 183 -16.58 -22.84 -19.08
N VAL A 184 -16.82 -24.13 -19.35
CA VAL A 184 -17.73 -24.58 -20.41
C VAL A 184 -19.08 -24.84 -19.77
N ARG A 185 -20.12 -24.14 -20.22
CA ARG A 185 -21.50 -24.36 -19.75
C ARG A 185 -22.26 -25.21 -20.75
N LEU A 186 -22.74 -26.35 -20.26
CA LEU A 186 -23.66 -27.25 -20.94
C LEU A 186 -25.04 -27.09 -20.30
N PRO A 187 -26.00 -26.46 -20.98
CA PRO A 187 -27.37 -26.38 -20.47
C PRO A 187 -28.00 -27.78 -20.52
N LEU A 188 -27.96 -28.48 -19.38
CA LEU A 188 -28.54 -29.81 -19.26
C LEU A 188 -30.06 -29.68 -19.12
N ALA A 189 -30.56 -29.34 -17.95
CA ALA A 189 -32.00 -29.21 -17.68
C ALA A 189 -32.33 -27.87 -17.00
N SER A 190 -33.58 -27.44 -17.12
CA SER A 190 -34.16 -26.41 -16.27
C SER A 190 -35.18 -27.08 -15.36
N LEU A 191 -35.03 -26.89 -14.06
CA LEU A 191 -35.85 -27.52 -13.03
C LEU A 191 -36.54 -26.42 -12.21
N SER A 192 -37.77 -26.68 -11.82
CA SER A 192 -38.44 -25.91 -10.78
C SER A 192 -37.83 -26.19 -9.40
N ILE A 193 -38.06 -25.29 -8.45
CA ILE A 193 -37.54 -25.43 -7.08
C ILE A 193 -38.08 -26.71 -6.41
N GLY A 194 -39.31 -27.11 -6.71
CA GLY A 194 -39.89 -28.36 -6.20
C GLY A 194 -39.14 -29.60 -6.71
N GLU A 195 -38.93 -29.67 -8.03
CA GLU A 195 -38.20 -30.78 -8.67
C GLU A 195 -36.75 -30.89 -8.19
N MET A 196 -36.11 -29.76 -7.84
CA MET A 196 -34.75 -29.75 -7.31
C MET A 196 -34.65 -30.42 -5.94
N ASN A 197 -35.66 -30.26 -5.08
CA ASN A 197 -35.68 -30.82 -3.73
C ASN A 197 -35.94 -32.33 -3.72
N ASP A 198 -36.50 -32.86 -4.81
CA ASP A 198 -36.84 -34.28 -4.96
C ASP A 198 -35.75 -35.09 -5.68
N LEU A 199 -34.59 -34.49 -5.98
CA LEU A 199 -33.48 -35.18 -6.64
C LEU A 199 -32.71 -36.11 -5.69
N HIS A 200 -32.51 -37.34 -6.14
CA HIS A 200 -31.75 -38.37 -5.44
C HIS A 200 -30.57 -38.89 -6.28
N PRO A 201 -29.49 -39.39 -5.65
CA PRO A 201 -28.42 -40.06 -6.36
C PRO A 201 -28.95 -41.24 -7.19
N GLY A 202 -28.68 -41.23 -8.50
CA GLY A 202 -29.19 -42.23 -9.45
C GLY A 202 -30.25 -41.69 -10.40
N ASP A 203 -30.84 -40.53 -10.09
CA ASP A 203 -31.79 -39.87 -10.99
C ASP A 203 -31.13 -39.38 -12.27
N THR A 204 -31.88 -39.48 -13.38
CA THR A 204 -31.39 -39.08 -14.71
C THR A 204 -32.00 -37.75 -15.12
N LEU A 205 -31.15 -36.72 -15.19
CA LEU A 205 -31.53 -35.42 -15.75
C LEU A 205 -31.42 -35.47 -17.28
N ARG A 206 -32.56 -35.43 -17.97
CA ARG A 206 -32.58 -35.41 -19.43
C ARG A 206 -32.34 -34.01 -19.95
N SER A 207 -31.29 -33.84 -20.75
CA SER A 207 -31.05 -32.56 -21.42
C SER A 207 -32.04 -32.29 -22.55
N ARG A 208 -32.38 -31.00 -22.73
CA ARG A 208 -33.14 -30.54 -23.91
C ARG A 208 -32.25 -30.27 -25.12
N GLY A 209 -30.94 -30.08 -24.91
CA GLY A 209 -29.96 -29.87 -25.97
C GLY A 209 -29.38 -31.20 -26.47
N LEU A 210 -28.98 -31.22 -27.74
CA LEU A 210 -28.21 -32.32 -28.31
C LEU A 210 -26.73 -32.14 -27.94
N LEU A 211 -25.99 -33.25 -27.81
CA LEU A 211 -24.53 -33.19 -27.63
C LEU A 211 -23.80 -32.55 -28.82
N THR A 212 -24.47 -32.48 -29.98
CA THR A 212 -24.00 -31.81 -31.19
C THR A 212 -24.24 -30.31 -31.16
N ASP A 213 -24.99 -29.77 -30.19
CA ASP A 213 -25.23 -28.34 -30.09
C ASP A 213 -23.98 -27.61 -29.60
N PRO A 214 -23.76 -26.36 -30.02
CA PRO A 214 -22.60 -25.60 -29.60
C PRO A 214 -22.69 -25.25 -28.10
N VAL A 215 -21.58 -25.48 -27.40
CA VAL A 215 -21.38 -25.08 -26.01
C VAL A 215 -20.87 -23.64 -25.92
N SER A 216 -21.22 -22.97 -24.82
CA SER A 216 -20.76 -21.62 -24.52
C SER A 216 -19.56 -21.65 -23.58
N LEU A 217 -18.54 -20.84 -23.88
CA LEU A 217 -17.39 -20.62 -23.00
C LEU A 217 -17.54 -19.26 -22.31
N GLN A 218 -17.35 -19.25 -21.00
CA GLN A 218 -17.43 -18.06 -20.15
C GLN A 218 -16.19 -17.94 -19.28
N ILE A 219 -15.82 -16.70 -18.95
CA ILE A 219 -14.83 -16.41 -17.92
C ILE A 219 -15.60 -16.26 -16.61
N ASP A 220 -15.38 -17.16 -15.66
CA ASP A 220 -16.10 -17.22 -14.37
C ASP A 220 -17.64 -17.15 -14.52
N GLU A 221 -18.32 -16.20 -13.86
CA GLU A 221 -19.76 -15.93 -14.00
C GLU A 221 -20.06 -14.80 -15.02
N GLY A 222 -19.07 -14.47 -15.85
CA GLY A 222 -19.14 -13.39 -16.82
C GLY A 222 -19.88 -13.72 -18.12
N PRO A 223 -19.88 -12.77 -19.07
CA PRO A 223 -20.52 -12.96 -20.37
C PRO A 223 -19.88 -14.11 -21.17
N VAL A 224 -20.62 -14.64 -22.14
CA VAL A 224 -20.10 -15.62 -23.10
C VAL A 224 -19.03 -14.94 -23.96
N VAL A 225 -17.84 -15.53 -23.97
CA VAL A 225 -16.68 -15.01 -24.71
C VAL A 225 -16.36 -15.81 -25.97
N ALA A 226 -16.88 -17.03 -26.07
CA ALA A 226 -16.71 -17.87 -27.25
C ALA A 226 -17.77 -18.99 -27.30
N GLY A 227 -17.96 -19.55 -28.49
CA GLY A 227 -18.79 -20.74 -28.73
C GLY A 227 -18.01 -21.83 -29.46
N GLY A 228 -18.38 -23.08 -29.24
CA GLY A 228 -17.70 -24.22 -29.88
C GLY A 228 -18.46 -25.53 -29.77
N TYR A 229 -18.00 -26.56 -30.44
CA TYR A 229 -18.56 -27.91 -30.34
C TYR A 229 -17.73 -28.78 -29.39
N LEU A 230 -18.39 -29.68 -28.66
CA LEU A 230 -17.67 -30.71 -27.92
C LEU A 230 -16.95 -31.65 -28.90
N ALA A 231 -15.69 -31.91 -28.60
CA ALA A 231 -14.81 -32.77 -29.39
C ALA A 231 -14.00 -33.69 -28.46
N ARG A 232 -13.29 -34.65 -29.06
CA ARG A 232 -12.31 -35.45 -28.35
C ARG A 232 -10.96 -35.30 -29.01
N GLN A 233 -9.95 -34.89 -28.23
CA GLN A 233 -8.58 -34.74 -28.69
C GLN A 233 -7.65 -35.54 -27.80
N GLN A 234 -6.89 -36.47 -28.39
CA GLN A 234 -5.93 -37.32 -27.66
C GLN A 234 -6.54 -38.00 -26.42
N GLY A 235 -7.77 -38.51 -26.57
CA GLY A 235 -8.47 -39.20 -25.48
C GLY A 235 -9.19 -38.29 -24.49
N HIS A 236 -8.96 -36.98 -24.49
CA HIS A 236 -9.55 -36.00 -23.57
C HIS A 236 -10.73 -35.25 -24.20
N LEU A 237 -11.68 -34.82 -23.38
CA LEU A 237 -12.76 -33.92 -23.80
C LEU A 237 -12.16 -32.56 -24.17
N ALA A 238 -12.54 -32.04 -25.33
CA ALA A 238 -12.07 -30.78 -25.88
C ALA A 238 -13.24 -29.96 -26.42
N VAL A 239 -12.99 -28.69 -26.71
CA VAL A 239 -13.96 -27.82 -27.38
C VAL A 239 -13.31 -27.26 -28.65
N GLN A 240 -13.95 -27.49 -29.79
CA GLN A 240 -13.56 -26.90 -31.07
C GLN A 240 -14.26 -25.54 -31.22
N LEU A 241 -13.49 -24.46 -31.16
CA LEU A 241 -14.02 -23.10 -31.27
C LEU A 241 -14.56 -22.82 -32.68
N ILE A 242 -15.71 -22.16 -32.74
CA ILE A 242 -16.36 -21.72 -33.99
C ILE A 242 -16.64 -20.22 -34.02
N SER A 243 -16.70 -19.59 -32.85
CA SER A 243 -16.90 -18.14 -32.72
C SER A 243 -16.18 -17.60 -31.49
N ILE A 244 -15.72 -16.36 -31.61
CA ILE A 244 -15.12 -15.57 -30.53
C ILE A 244 -15.95 -14.28 -30.44
N GLY A 245 -16.39 -13.94 -29.23
CA GLY A 245 -17.19 -12.75 -28.94
C GLY A 245 -16.36 -11.49 -28.79
#